data_AF-A0A357KSH2-F1
#
_entry.id   AF-A0A357KSH2-F1
#
_cell.length_a   1.000
_cell.length_b   1.000
_cell.length_c   1.000
_cell.angle_alpha   90.00
_cell.angle_beta   90.00
_cell.angle_gamma   90.00
#
_symmetry.space_group_name_H-M   'P 1'
#
loop_
_entity.id
_entity.type
_entity.pdbx_description
1 polymer ?
#
loop_
_entity_poly.entity_id
_entity_poly.type
_entity_poly.pdbx_seq_one_letter_code
_entity_poly.pdbx_strand_id
1 'polypeptide(L)' 'MLPVEQLLVAHVISIRSENRIKLPDAIFWATAKSHQALLVTRNTEYFPEDQADIRIPYRI' A
#
# COMPACT_ATOMS: atom_id res chain seq x y z
N MET A 1 -14.50 -4.38 -4.22
CA MET A 1 -13.75 -3.14 -3.91
C MET A 1 -14.22 -2.65 -2.56
N LEU A 2 -13.30 -2.23 -1.69
CA LEU A 2 -13.65 -1.53 -0.44
C LEU A 2 -14.01 -0.06 -0.78
N PRO A 3 -14.97 0.55 -0.06
CA PRO A 3 -15.33 1.94 -0.28
C PRO A 3 -14.16 2.88 0.07
N VAL A 4 -13.95 3.92 -0.75
CA VAL A 4 -12.93 4.93 -0.50
C VAL A 4 -13.54 6.03 0.36
N GLU A 5 -13.27 5.98 1.65
CA GLU A 5 -13.69 7.02 2.60
C GLU A 5 -12.74 8.24 2.57
N GLN A 6 -13.20 9.40 3.03
CA GLN A 6 -12.45 10.65 2.91
C GLN A 6 -11.10 10.64 3.64
N LEU A 7 -11.01 9.93 4.78
CA LEU A 7 -9.76 9.69 5.51
C LEU A 7 -8.78 8.79 4.73
N LEU A 8 -9.31 7.84 3.95
CA LEU A 8 -8.49 6.99 3.08
C LEU A 8 -7.81 7.81 1.99
N VAL A 9 -8.50 8.81 1.42
CA VAL A 9 -7.95 9.67 0.36
C VAL A 9 -6.70 10.42 0.83
N ALA A 10 -6.72 10.99 2.03
CA ALA A 10 -5.55 11.69 2.58
C ALA A 10 -4.34 10.76 2.74
N HIS A 11 -4.57 9.53 3.24
CA HIS A 11 -3.52 8.51 3.33
C HIS A 11 -2.99 8.09 1.95
N VAL A 12 -3.87 7.91 0.96
CA VAL A 12 -3.47 7.58 -0.42
C VAL A 12 -2.55 8.66 -0.98
N ILE A 13 -2.88 9.94 -0.77
CA ILE A 13 -2.07 11.06 -1.25
C ILE A 13 -0.72 11.11 -0.54
N SER A 14 -0.67 10.97 0.78
CA SER A 14 0.58 10.96 1.56
C SER A 14 1.50 9.82 1.11
N ILE A 15 0.99 8.58 1.09
CA ILE A 15 1.74 7.39 0.64
C ILE A 15 2.28 7.60 -0.77
N ARG A 16 1.45 8.10 -1.69
CA ARG A 16 1.86 8.34 -3.07
C ARG A 16 2.93 9.41 -3.19
N SER A 17 2.83 10.49 -2.42
CA SER A 17 3.79 11.59 -2.44
C SER A 17 5.16 11.17 -1.88
N GLU A 18 5.17 10.38 -0.80
CA GLU A 18 6.37 9.91 -0.12
C GLU A 18 7.08 8.81 -0.91
N ASN A 19 6.32 7.87 -1.49
CA ASN A 19 6.87 6.67 -2.13
C ASN A 19 6.92 6.75 -3.67
N ARG A 20 6.34 7.80 -4.26
CA ARG A 20 6.27 8.02 -5.72
C ARG A 20 5.72 6.83 -6.52
N ILE A 21 4.71 6.16 -5.98
CA ILE A 21 4.07 4.98 -6.58
C ILE A 21 2.85 5.33 -7.42
N LYS A 22 2.31 4.36 -8.16
CA LYS A 22 1.09 4.56 -8.96
C LYS A 22 -0.13 4.69 -8.05
N LEU A 23 -1.15 5.42 -8.51
CA LEU A 23 -2.38 5.64 -7.72
C LEU A 23 -3.04 4.33 -7.25
N PRO A 24 -3.20 3.28 -8.07
CA PRO A 24 -3.81 2.04 -7.61
C PRO A 24 -3.01 1.37 -6.48
N ASP A 25 -1.69 1.37 -6.59
CA ASP A 25 -0.79 0.80 -5.57
C ASP A 25 -0.92 1.56 -4.24
N ALA A 26 -0.98 2.89 -4.30
CA ALA A 26 -1.23 3.73 -3.13
C ALA A 26 -2.61 3.49 -2.49
N ILE A 27 -3.64 3.24 -3.29
CA ILE A 27 -4.98 2.87 -2.79
C ILE A 27 -4.92 1.55 -2.01
N PHE A 28 -4.31 0.51 -2.57
CA PHE A 28 -4.19 -0.77 -1.88
C PHE A 28 -3.37 -0.67 -0.60
N TRP A 29 -2.27 0.08 -0.63
CA TRP A 29 -1.44 0.28 0.55
C TRP A 29 -2.16 1.06 1.66
N ALA A 30 -2.79 2.18 1.33
CA ALA A 30 -3.56 2.95 2.30
C ALA A 30 -4.69 2.11 2.92
N THR A 31 -5.33 1.26 2.10
CA THR A 31 -6.40 0.37 2.56
C THR A 31 -5.84 -0.66 3.53
N ALA A 32 -4.72 -1.32 3.20
CA ALA A 32 -4.08 -2.29 4.08
C ALA A 32 -3.67 -1.65 5.42
N LYS A 33 -3.04 -0.46 5.40
CA LYS A 33 -2.69 0.28 6.61
C LYS A 33 -3.92 0.65 7.45
N SER A 34 -4.99 1.12 6.82
CA SER A 34 -6.23 1.51 7.52
C SER A 34 -6.92 0.34 8.21
N HIS A 35 -6.77 -0.88 7.67
CA HIS A 35 -7.33 -2.10 8.24
C HIS A 35 -6.34 -2.88 9.11
N GLN A 36 -5.15 -2.34 9.38
CA GLN A 36 -4.05 -3.05 10.07
C GLN A 36 -3.76 -4.43 9.44
N ALA A 37 -3.93 -4.51 8.12
CA ALA A 37 -3.83 -5.74 7.35
C ALA A 37 -2.45 -5.84 6.69
N LEU A 38 -2.00 -7.09 6.47
CA LEU A 38 -0.77 -7.37 5.74
C LEU A 38 -1.00 -7.23 4.23
N LEU A 39 -0.27 -6.33 3.57
CA LEU A 39 -0.28 -6.20 2.13
C LEU A 39 0.63 -7.26 1.50
N VAL A 40 0.00 -8.29 0.92
CA VAL A 40 0.72 -9.33 0.18
C VAL A 40 0.79 -8.95 -1.30
N THR A 41 1.98 -8.72 -1.83
CA THR A 41 2.18 -8.29 -3.21
C THR A 41 3.36 -9.00 -3.87
N ARG A 42 3.27 -9.19 -5.19
CA ARG A 42 4.40 -9.62 -6.04
C ARG A 42 5.15 -8.43 -6.64
N ASN A 43 4.61 -7.23 -6.51
CA ASN A 43 5.19 -6.02 -7.05
C ASN A 43 6.24 -5.52 -6.05
N THR A 44 7.52 -5.73 -6.32
CA THR A 44 8.62 -5.36 -5.42
C THR A 44 9.22 -3.99 -5.76
N GLU A 45 8.96 -3.48 -6.95
CA GLU A 45 9.53 -2.22 -7.45
C GLU A 45 8.97 -0.99 -6.71
N TYR A 46 7.73 -1.07 -6.24
CA TYR A 46 6.99 0.06 -5.64
C TYR A 46 6.66 -0.15 -4.16
N PHE A 47 7.05 -1.28 -3.57
CA PHE A 47 6.68 -1.65 -2.20
C PHE A 47 7.96 -1.96 -1.42
N PRO A 48 8.39 -1.05 -0.51
CA PRO A 48 9.61 -1.25 0.24
C PRO A 48 9.44 -2.46 1.17
N GLU A 49 10.35 -3.41 1.01
CA GLU A 49 10.33 -4.69 1.71
C GLU A 49 10.59 -4.56 3.22
N ASP A 50 11.15 -3.42 3.62
CA ASP A 50 11.49 -3.08 5.00
C ASP A 50 10.28 -2.63 5.83
N GLN A 51 9.12 -2.41 5.21
CA GLN A 51 7.88 -2.11 5.91
C GLN A 51 7.28 -3.40 6.50
N ALA A 52 7.00 -3.38 7.80
CA ALA A 52 6.44 -4.53 8.53
C ALA A 52 5.06 -4.99 8.01
N ASP A 53 4.33 -4.11 7.35
CA ASP A 53 3.01 -4.35 6.77
C ASP A 53 3.05 -4.88 5.32
N ILE A 54 4.22 -5.14 4.74
CA ILE A 54 4.38 -5.62 3.37
C ILE A 54 5.02 -7.02 3.36
N ARG A 55 4.42 -7.96 2.61
CA ARG A 55 4.95 -9.32 2.44
C ARG A 55 5.04 -9.70 0.96
N ILE A 56 6.22 -10.16 0.55
CA ILE A 56 6.49 -10.64 -0.81
C ILE A 56 6.66 -12.17 -0.80
N PRO A 57 5.67 -12.95 -1.27
CA PRO A 57 5.59 -14.38 -0.98
C PRO A 57 6.59 -15.28 -1.72
N TYR A 58 7.16 -14.84 -2.85
CA TYR A 58 8.00 -15.69 -3.73
C TYR A 58 9.43 -15.16 -3.92
N ARG A 59 10.15 -14.85 -2.83
CA ARG A 59 11.62 -14.72 -2.92
C ARG A 59 12.23 -16.12 -2.86
N ILE A 60 13.04 -16.45 -3.86
CA ILE A 60 13.94 -17.61 -3.90
C ILE A 60 15.35 -17.07 -3.68
#